data_AF-A0A815TLW3-F1
#
_entry.id   AF-A0A815TLW3-F1
#
_cell.length_a   1.000
_cell.length_b   1.000
_cell.length_c   1.000
_cell.angle_alpha   90.00
_cell.angle_beta   90.00
_cell.angle_gamma   90.00
#
_symmetry.space_group_name_H-M   'P 1'
#
loop_
_entity.id
_entity.type
_entity.pdbx_description
1 polymer ?
#
loop_
_entity_poly.entity_id
_entity_poly.type
_entity_poly.pdbx_seq_one_letter_code
_entity_poly.pdbx_strand_id
1 'polypeptide(L)'
;IMDFDAIQLRADALNGALVARAATKVSAEIMSQLGCETNSTLTERIDHFLRRVRLPPSLCAFNVNPDCSGFTRFRTITGVCNNLERPYEGSSQTAYTRLLPAAYDDGISKPRSRSILGGPLPACRQISVTMSSKPVFDTSFNNLFVGYGQFLVHD
;
A
#
# COMPACT_ATOMS: atom_id res chain seq x y z
N ILE A 1 9.23 7.58 -20.91
CA ILE A 1 8.02 8.36 -21.25
C ILE A 1 6.89 7.66 -20.52
N MET A 2 6.33 8.29 -19.49
CA MET A 2 5.28 7.71 -18.68
C MET A 2 4.01 7.61 -19.54
N ASP A 3 3.46 6.41 -19.62
CA ASP A 3 2.29 6.12 -20.43
C ASP A 3 1.05 6.76 -19.78
N PHE A 4 0.46 7.73 -20.46
CA PHE A 4 -0.67 8.53 -19.95
C PHE A 4 -1.94 7.67 -19.74
N ASP A 5 -2.05 6.55 -20.45
CA ASP A 5 -3.20 5.64 -20.35
C ASP A 5 -3.21 4.87 -19.02
N ALA A 6 -2.04 4.65 -18.40
CA ALA A 6 -1.92 4.02 -17.08
C ALA A 6 -2.36 4.95 -15.93
N ILE A 7 -2.41 6.27 -16.16
CA ILE A 7 -2.89 7.27 -15.20
C ILE A 7 -4.42 7.30 -15.21
N GLN A 8 -5.04 7.17 -16.39
CA GLN A 8 -6.50 7.22 -16.54
C GLN A 8 -7.18 5.99 -15.92
N LEU A 9 -6.66 4.78 -16.16
CA LEU A 9 -7.15 3.55 -15.51
C LEU A 9 -6.98 3.56 -13.98
N ARG A 10 -5.97 4.28 -13.47
CA ARG A 10 -5.75 4.46 -12.03
C ARG A 10 -6.79 5.37 -11.38
N ALA A 11 -7.30 6.37 -12.08
CA ALA A 11 -8.34 7.26 -11.57
C ALA A 11 -9.68 6.51 -11.36
N ASP A 12 -10.03 5.59 -12.26
CA ASP A 12 -11.26 4.80 -12.16
C ASP A 12 -11.19 3.72 -11.06
N ALA A 13 -10.02 3.12 -10.85
CA ALA A 13 -9.78 2.20 -9.73
C ALA A 13 -9.73 2.93 -8.37
N LEU A 14 -9.18 4.15 -8.34
CA LEU A 14 -9.20 5.00 -7.15
C LEU A 14 -10.64 5.37 -6.78
N ASN A 15 -11.50 5.65 -7.78
CA ASN A 15 -12.92 5.92 -7.57
C ASN A 15 -13.65 4.75 -6.92
N GLY A 16 -13.40 3.49 -7.32
CA GLY A 16 -14.08 2.35 -6.70
C GLY A 16 -13.57 2.00 -5.30
N ALA A 17 -12.28 2.20 -5.00
CA ALA A 17 -11.75 2.08 -3.63
C ALA A 17 -12.25 3.22 -2.73
N LEU A 18 -12.42 4.42 -3.30
CA LEU A 18 -13.13 5.52 -2.67
C LEU A 18 -14.59 5.16 -2.42
N VAL A 19 -15.31 4.51 -3.34
CA VAL A 19 -16.73 4.13 -3.16
C VAL A 19 -16.89 3.08 -2.06
N ALA A 20 -16.04 2.04 -2.03
CA ALA A 20 -16.11 1.00 -1.01
C ALA A 20 -15.82 1.53 0.41
N ARG A 21 -14.95 2.53 0.54
CA ARG A 21 -14.60 3.13 1.84
C ARG A 21 -15.37 4.43 2.14
N ALA A 22 -15.88 5.12 1.14
CA ALA A 22 -16.90 6.15 1.28
C ALA A 22 -18.17 5.51 1.82
N ALA A 23 -18.56 4.31 1.40
CA ALA A 23 -19.66 3.58 2.03
C ALA A 23 -19.43 3.35 3.55
N THR A 24 -18.18 3.09 3.97
CA THR A 24 -17.82 2.94 5.41
C THR A 24 -17.74 4.26 6.17
N LYS A 25 -17.38 5.34 5.49
CA LYS A 25 -17.33 6.68 6.09
C LYS A 25 -18.74 7.29 6.13
N VAL A 26 -19.56 7.02 5.12
CA VAL A 26 -20.98 7.36 5.05
C VAL A 26 -21.73 6.63 6.16
N SER A 27 -21.45 5.36 6.45
CA SER A 27 -22.07 4.70 7.60
C SER A 27 -21.62 5.28 8.95
N ALA A 28 -20.34 5.61 9.14
CA ALA A 28 -19.88 6.26 10.38
C ALA A 28 -20.40 7.70 10.55
N GLU A 29 -20.47 8.47 9.45
CA GLU A 29 -20.95 9.85 9.41
C GLU A 29 -22.48 9.93 9.56
N ILE A 30 -23.24 9.03 8.92
CA ILE A 30 -24.70 8.91 9.11
C ILE A 30 -25.02 8.51 10.56
N MET A 31 -24.23 7.61 11.18
CA MET A 31 -24.44 7.22 12.58
C MET A 31 -24.13 8.37 13.56
N SER A 32 -23.15 9.22 13.23
CA SER A 32 -22.85 10.49 13.94
C SER A 32 -23.98 11.52 13.78
N GLN A 33 -24.51 11.69 12.56
CA GLN A 33 -25.59 12.64 12.27
C GLN A 33 -26.96 12.21 12.81
N LEU A 34 -27.19 10.91 13.02
CA LEU A 34 -28.41 10.36 13.60
C LEU A 34 -28.37 10.24 15.14
N GLY A 35 -27.28 10.66 15.81
CA GLY A 35 -27.18 10.68 17.27
C GLY A 35 -27.19 9.29 17.92
N CYS A 36 -26.76 8.25 17.20
CA CYS A 36 -26.80 6.87 17.68
C CYS A 36 -25.46 6.52 18.34
N GLU A 37 -25.38 6.56 19.67
CA GLU A 37 -24.18 6.13 20.41
C GLU A 37 -23.84 4.67 20.09
N THR A 38 -22.73 4.43 19.40
CA THR A 38 -22.28 3.07 19.11
C THR A 38 -21.43 2.55 20.26
N ASN A 39 -21.91 1.52 20.96
CA ASN A 39 -21.11 0.76 21.92
C ASN A 39 -19.87 0.16 21.24
N SER A 40 -18.75 0.06 21.97
CA SER A 40 -17.44 -0.41 21.47
C SER A 40 -17.47 -1.77 20.75
N THR A 41 -18.49 -2.59 21.04
CA THR A 41 -18.72 -3.89 20.42
C THR A 41 -19.24 -3.79 18.98
N LEU A 42 -19.91 -2.69 18.59
CA LEU A 42 -20.46 -2.50 17.25
C LEU A 42 -19.37 -2.07 16.25
N THR A 43 -18.43 -1.22 16.68
CA THR A 43 -17.25 -0.81 15.90
C THR A 43 -16.32 -2.00 15.63
N GLU A 44 -16.10 -2.88 16.61
CA GLU A 44 -15.34 -4.12 16.41
C GLU A 44 -16.03 -5.09 15.43
N ARG A 45 -17.36 -5.20 15.47
CA ARG A 45 -18.13 -6.03 14.53
C ARG A 45 -18.11 -5.46 13.11
N ILE A 46 -18.10 -4.14 12.97
CA ILE A 46 -17.93 -3.47 11.67
C ILE A 46 -16.51 -3.69 11.16
N ASP A 47 -15.45 -3.54 11.96
CA ASP A 47 -14.07 -3.85 11.52
C ASP A 47 -13.93 -5.32 11.09
N HIS A 48 -14.51 -6.25 11.86
CA HIS A 48 -14.54 -7.68 11.51
C HIS A 48 -15.35 -7.96 10.23
N PHE A 49 -16.47 -7.25 10.01
CA PHE A 49 -17.25 -7.36 8.77
C PHE A 49 -16.49 -6.77 7.57
N LEU A 50 -15.82 -5.64 7.73
CA LEU A 50 -15.03 -4.97 6.69
C LEU A 50 -13.79 -5.78 6.29
N ARG A 51 -13.17 -6.50 7.23
CA ARG A 51 -12.14 -7.52 6.92
C ARG A 51 -12.69 -8.68 6.07
N ARG A 52 -14.01 -8.88 6.05
CA ARG A 52 -14.69 -9.88 5.22
C ARG A 52 -15.32 -9.31 3.95
N VAL A 53 -15.32 -7.99 3.75
CA VAL A 53 -15.76 -7.40 2.48
C VAL A 53 -14.76 -7.79 1.41
N ARG A 54 -15.14 -8.79 0.60
CA ARG A 54 -14.43 -9.12 -0.64
C ARG A 54 -14.64 -7.94 -1.58
N LEU A 55 -13.57 -7.22 -1.90
CA LEU A 55 -13.59 -6.24 -2.97
C LEU A 55 -14.09 -6.94 -4.25
N PRO A 56 -14.96 -6.30 -5.03
CA PRO A 56 -15.39 -6.87 -6.30
C PRO A 56 -14.16 -7.11 -7.18
N PRO A 57 -14.10 -8.20 -7.96
CA PRO A 57 -12.95 -8.53 -8.77
C PRO A 57 -12.48 -7.34 -9.59
N SER A 58 -13.39 -6.57 -10.21
CA SER A 58 -13.09 -5.36 -11.00
C SER A 58 -12.20 -4.30 -10.33
N LEU A 59 -12.07 -4.32 -9.00
CA LEU A 59 -11.18 -3.43 -8.23
C LEU A 59 -9.80 -4.03 -7.93
N CYS A 60 -9.61 -5.33 -8.13
CA CYS A 60 -8.32 -6.01 -8.08
C CYS A 60 -7.59 -5.79 -9.42
N ALA A 61 -6.36 -5.30 -9.36
CA ALA A 61 -5.56 -5.00 -10.55
C ALA A 61 -5.18 -6.25 -11.40
N PHE A 62 -5.45 -7.46 -10.91
CA PHE A 62 -5.01 -8.74 -11.50
C PHE A 62 -6.18 -9.71 -11.68
N ASN A 63 -7.19 -9.31 -12.47
CA ASN A 63 -8.39 -10.13 -12.74
C ASN A 63 -8.23 -11.17 -13.86
N VAL A 64 -7.07 -11.23 -14.48
CA VAL A 64 -6.78 -12.17 -15.55
C VAL A 64 -5.93 -13.28 -14.95
N ASN A 65 -6.30 -14.54 -15.12
CA ASN A 65 -5.41 -15.64 -14.79
C ASN A 65 -4.44 -15.82 -15.96
N PRO A 66 -3.12 -15.63 -15.77
CA PRO A 66 -2.16 -15.81 -16.85
C PRO A 66 -2.01 -17.30 -17.17
N ASP A 67 -1.73 -17.61 -18.43
CA ASP A 67 -1.40 -18.97 -18.83
C ASP A 67 0.03 -19.31 -18.38
N CYS A 68 0.14 -20.15 -17.35
CA CYS A 68 1.41 -20.68 -16.84
C CYS A 68 1.67 -22.14 -17.28
N SER A 69 0.92 -22.66 -18.25
CA SER A 69 1.02 -24.07 -18.69
C SER A 69 2.31 -24.37 -19.45
N GLY A 70 2.94 -23.35 -20.03
CA GLY A 70 4.22 -23.48 -20.72
C GLY A 70 5.38 -23.61 -19.74
N PHE A 71 6.01 -24.79 -19.69
CA PHE A 71 7.33 -24.93 -19.06
C PHE A 71 8.37 -24.14 -19.87
N THR A 72 8.53 -22.86 -19.56
CA THR A 72 9.58 -22.04 -20.14
C THR A 72 10.89 -22.31 -19.40
N ARG A 73 12.00 -22.42 -20.15
CA ARG A 73 13.34 -22.55 -19.55
C ARG A 73 13.76 -21.29 -18.79
N PHE A 74 13.20 -20.14 -19.14
CA PHE A 74 13.64 -18.83 -18.67
C PHE A 74 12.53 -18.10 -17.92
N ARG A 75 12.95 -17.17 -17.05
CA ARG A 75 12.05 -16.27 -16.33
C ARG A 75 11.39 -15.29 -17.30
N THR A 76 10.15 -14.93 -17.00
CA THR A 76 9.46 -13.85 -17.69
C THR A 76 10.04 -12.50 -17.24
N ILE A 77 10.02 -11.50 -18.13
CA ILE A 77 10.48 -10.13 -17.81
C ILE A 77 9.63 -9.50 -16.68
N THR A 78 8.35 -9.87 -16.61
CA THR A 78 7.43 -9.37 -15.59
C THR A 78 7.52 -10.13 -14.26
N GLY A 79 8.16 -11.30 -14.22
CA GLY A 79 8.14 -12.20 -13.06
C GLY A 79 6.86 -13.02 -12.91
N VAL A 80 5.88 -12.86 -13.81
CA VAL A 80 4.64 -13.66 -13.82
C VAL A 80 4.95 -15.13 -14.07
N CYS A 81 4.19 -16.02 -13.41
CA CYS A 81 4.33 -17.49 -13.45
C CYS A 81 5.62 -18.03 -12.80
N ASN A 82 6.37 -17.23 -12.03
CA ASN A 82 7.46 -17.76 -11.19
C ASN A 82 6.91 -18.69 -10.09
N ASN A 83 5.72 -18.39 -9.56
CA ASN A 83 4.93 -19.29 -8.72
C ASN A 83 3.72 -19.80 -9.52
N LEU A 84 3.65 -21.12 -9.76
CA LEU A 84 2.60 -21.73 -10.60
C LEU A 84 1.22 -21.74 -9.92
N GLU A 85 1.16 -21.80 -8.59
CA GLU A 85 -0.09 -21.73 -7.83
C GLU A 85 -0.59 -20.29 -7.70
N ARG A 86 0.35 -19.33 -7.65
CA ARG A 86 0.07 -17.90 -7.46
C ARG A 86 0.85 -17.06 -8.46
N PRO A 87 0.39 -16.97 -9.72
CA PRO A 87 1.19 -16.44 -10.82
C PRO A 87 1.72 -15.02 -10.68
N TYR A 88 1.08 -14.18 -9.86
CA TYR A 88 1.45 -12.77 -9.67
C TYR A 88 2.32 -12.52 -8.42
N GLU A 89 2.66 -13.56 -7.65
CA GLU A 89 3.53 -13.35 -6.49
C GLU A 89 4.96 -13.01 -6.93
N GLY A 90 5.42 -11.83 -6.52
CA GLY A 90 6.73 -11.31 -6.90
C GLY A 90 6.81 -10.75 -8.31
N SER A 91 5.71 -10.66 -9.05
CA SER A 91 5.71 -10.00 -10.36
C SER A 91 5.74 -8.48 -10.24
N SER A 92 6.37 -7.81 -11.20
CA SER A 92 6.43 -6.35 -11.25
C SER A 92 5.05 -5.72 -11.46
N GLN A 93 4.94 -4.42 -11.17
CA GLN A 93 3.69 -3.64 -11.23
C GLN A 93 2.56 -4.14 -10.31
N THR A 94 2.87 -5.01 -9.34
CA THR A 94 1.96 -5.43 -8.28
C THR A 94 2.08 -4.57 -7.03
N ALA A 95 1.05 -4.62 -6.17
CA ALA A 95 1.10 -3.93 -4.89
C ALA A 95 2.09 -4.62 -3.94
N TYR A 96 2.84 -3.83 -3.16
CA TYR A 96 3.72 -4.37 -2.12
C TYR A 96 2.94 -5.16 -1.07
N THR A 97 3.50 -6.31 -0.66
CA THR A 97 3.00 -7.07 0.49
C THR A 97 3.13 -6.26 1.77
N ARG A 98 2.09 -6.27 2.60
CA ARG A 98 2.08 -5.61 3.91
C ARG A 98 2.31 -6.64 5.01
N LEU A 99 3.42 -6.51 5.74
CA LEU A 99 3.69 -7.31 6.94
C LEU A 99 2.85 -6.87 8.14
N LEU A 100 2.44 -5.59 8.18
CA LEU A 100 1.59 -5.00 9.21
C LEU A 100 0.42 -4.23 8.57
N PRO A 101 -0.70 -4.05 9.29
CA PRO A 101 -1.81 -3.25 8.81
C PRO A 101 -1.41 -1.81 8.43
N ALA A 102 -2.13 -1.23 7.47
CA ALA A 102 -1.95 0.15 7.05
C ALA A 102 -2.29 1.14 8.17
N ALA A 103 -1.48 2.20 8.33
CA ALA A 103 -1.75 3.29 9.28
C ALA A 103 -1.88 4.63 8.53
N TYR A 104 -3.12 5.03 8.26
CA TYR A 104 -3.48 6.29 7.61
C TYR A 104 -4.41 7.09 8.53
N ASP A 105 -4.44 8.41 8.38
CA ASP A 105 -5.27 9.31 9.20
C ASP A 105 -6.76 9.03 9.03
N ASP A 106 -7.17 8.68 7.81
CA ASP A 106 -8.53 8.33 7.45
C ASP A 106 -8.75 6.81 7.39
N GLY A 107 -7.73 6.02 7.78
CA GLY A 107 -7.68 4.58 7.61
C GLY A 107 -7.52 4.12 6.16
N ILE A 108 -7.47 5.04 5.19
CA ILE A 108 -7.60 4.73 3.76
C ILE A 108 -6.33 5.01 2.98
N SER A 109 -6.00 6.30 2.86
CA SER A 109 -4.95 6.80 1.96
C SER A 109 -4.36 8.12 2.44
N LYS A 110 -5.06 8.88 3.29
CA LYS A 110 -4.54 10.15 3.79
C LYS A 110 -3.32 9.87 4.65
N PRO A 111 -2.14 10.43 4.30
CA PRO A 111 -0.94 10.27 5.10
C PRO A 111 -1.20 10.68 6.55
N ARG A 112 -0.58 9.96 7.47
CA ARG A 112 -0.75 10.21 8.90
C ARG A 112 -0.25 11.61 9.27
N SER A 113 -1.03 12.37 10.04
CA SER A 113 -0.67 13.69 10.55
C SER A 113 -0.58 13.74 12.08
N ARG A 114 -1.06 12.71 12.78
CA ARG A 114 -1.07 12.63 14.25
C ARG A 114 -0.23 11.49 14.81
N SER A 115 0.34 11.71 15.98
CA SER A 115 1.04 10.69 16.77
C SER A 115 0.06 9.75 17.47
N ILE A 116 0.55 8.63 17.98
CA ILE A 116 -0.24 7.72 18.82
C ILE A 116 -0.69 8.36 20.14
N LEU A 117 -0.05 9.47 20.55
CA LEU A 117 -0.40 10.27 21.73
C LEU A 117 -1.41 11.39 21.39
N GLY A 118 -1.87 11.49 20.15
CA GLY A 118 -2.89 12.45 19.71
C GLY A 118 -2.36 13.80 19.22
N GLY A 119 -1.09 14.13 19.44
CA GLY A 119 -0.47 15.38 18.97
C GLY A 119 -0.10 15.37 17.47
N PRO A 120 0.17 16.53 16.85
CA PRO A 120 0.60 16.61 15.45
C PRO A 120 2.00 16.00 15.25
N LEU A 121 2.23 15.39 14.09
CA LEU A 121 3.56 14.95 13.68
C LEU A 121 4.41 16.14 13.25
N PRO A 122 5.72 16.17 13.60
CA PRO A 122 6.62 17.24 13.18
C PRO A 122 6.84 17.19 11.66
N ALA A 123 7.19 18.34 11.08
CA ALA A 123 7.52 18.43 9.67
C ALA A 123 8.76 17.56 9.34
N CYS A 124 8.74 16.85 8.20
CA CYS A 124 9.87 16.02 7.76
C CYS A 124 11.17 16.82 7.68
N ARG A 125 11.11 18.09 7.24
CA ARG A 125 12.28 18.97 7.18
C ARG A 125 12.83 19.31 8.56
N GLN A 126 11.97 19.52 9.55
CA GLN A 126 12.40 19.78 10.91
C GLN A 126 13.15 18.57 11.47
N ILE A 127 12.61 17.35 11.30
CA ILE A 127 13.31 16.12 11.70
C ILE A 127 14.66 16.03 11.00
N SER A 128 14.71 16.25 9.68
CA SER A 128 15.94 16.21 8.90
C SER A 128 17.00 17.17 9.43
N VAL A 129 16.65 18.43 9.70
CA VAL A 129 17.61 19.42 10.22
C VAL A 129 18.07 19.07 11.62
N THR A 130 17.14 18.67 12.50
CA THR A 130 17.46 18.39 13.90
C THR A 130 18.25 17.09 14.07
N MET A 131 18.04 16.09 13.20
CA MET A 131 18.71 14.78 13.28
C MET A 131 19.90 14.62 12.34
N SER A 132 20.12 15.53 11.39
CA SER A 132 21.25 15.42 10.47
C SER A 132 22.58 15.57 11.22
N SER A 133 23.49 14.64 10.99
CA SER A 133 24.87 14.69 11.46
C SER A 133 25.82 15.10 10.33
N LYS A 134 27.09 15.38 10.69
CA LYS A 134 28.16 15.56 9.71
C LYS A 134 28.49 14.20 9.06
N PRO A 135 28.91 14.18 7.78
CA PRO A 135 29.37 12.94 7.14
C PRO A 135 30.49 12.28 7.96
N VAL A 136 30.37 10.96 8.14
CA VAL A 136 31.41 10.12 8.77
C VAL A 136 31.83 9.08 7.75
N PHE A 137 33.14 8.90 7.60
CA PHE A 137 33.69 7.90 6.70
C PHE A 137 33.94 6.59 7.45
N ASP A 138 33.44 5.50 6.89
CA ASP A 138 33.71 4.16 7.40
C ASP A 138 35.09 3.68 6.90
N THR A 139 35.88 3.05 7.77
CA THR A 139 37.22 2.53 7.45
C THR A 139 37.24 1.04 7.11
N SER A 140 36.12 0.34 7.33
CA SER A 140 35.94 -1.10 7.11
C SER A 140 35.35 -1.40 5.73
N PHE A 141 34.58 -0.48 5.16
CA PHE A 141 33.94 -0.63 3.84
C PHE A 141 34.41 0.42 2.84
N ASN A 142 34.56 0.00 1.58
CA ASN A 142 34.80 0.93 0.48
C ASN A 142 33.48 1.42 -0.12
N ASN A 143 33.56 2.41 -1.01
CA ASN A 143 32.37 3.02 -1.64
C ASN A 143 31.54 2.05 -2.49
N LEU A 144 32.11 0.91 -2.93
CA LEU A 144 31.35 -0.11 -3.66
C LEU A 144 30.23 -0.69 -2.80
N PHE A 145 30.39 -0.72 -1.47
CA PHE A 145 29.36 -1.20 -0.57
C PHE A 145 28.03 -0.45 -0.74
N VAL A 146 28.08 0.90 -0.72
CA VAL A 146 26.88 1.74 -0.90
C VAL A 146 26.35 1.64 -2.33
N GLY A 147 27.23 1.66 -3.32
CA GLY A 147 26.85 1.57 -4.73
C GLY A 147 26.18 0.24 -5.08
N TYR A 148 26.71 -0.87 -4.58
CA TYR A 148 26.13 -2.19 -4.75
C TYR A 148 24.78 -2.32 -4.01
N GLY A 149 24.65 -1.69 -2.84
CA GLY A 149 23.36 -1.59 -2.15
C GLY A 149 22.31 -0.87 -3.00
N GLN A 150 22.66 0.24 -3.65
CA GLN A 150 21.77 0.96 -4.56
C GLN A 150 21.41 0.13 -5.81
N PHE A 151 22.38 -0.58 -6.36
CA PHE A 151 22.16 -1.51 -7.47
C PHE A 151 21.15 -2.60 -7.09
N LEU A 152 21.32 -3.24 -5.93
CA LEU A 152 20.44 -4.30 -5.44
C LEU A 152 19.01 -3.83 -5.15
N VAL A 153 18.82 -2.63 -4.62
CA VAL A 153 17.45 -2.11 -4.33
C VAL A 153 16.74 -1.57 -5.57
N HIS A 154 17.43 -1.52 -6.72
CA HIS A 154 16.89 -1.11 -8.02
C HIS A 154 16.70 -2.28 -9.00
N ASP A 155 17.12 -3.49 -8.62
CA ASP A 155 16.79 -4.73 -9.35
C ASP A 155 15.30 -5.09 -9.14
#